data_AF-A0A959ZT19-F1
#
_entry.id   AF-A0A959ZT19-F1
#
_cell.length_a   1.000
_cell.length_b   1.000
_cell.length_c   1.000
_cell.angle_alpha   90.00
_cell.angle_beta   90.00
_cell.angle_gamma   90.00
#
_symmetry.space_group_name_H-M   'P 1'
#
loop_
_entity.id
_entity.type
_entity.pdbx_description
1 polymer ?
#
loop_
_entity_poly.entity_id
_entity_poly.type
_entity_poly.pdbx_seq_one_letter_code
_entity_poly.pdbx_strand_id
1 'polypeptide(L)'
;MAAFLALAALFAGCSSDGPPSRPLQPATPAGAEEALRVRLVEDRALSVQFVHCFTTDVRSSRGEKVFRCSVSFGEPKIYGYCVVVRDGAAVTHVEEPALHCRRTRTGDEP
;
A
#
# COMPACT_ATOMS: atom_id res chain seq x y z
N MET A 1 -62.09 14.56 -28.70
CA MET A 1 -61.16 15.19 -29.67
C MET A 1 -59.77 15.18 -29.05
N ALA A 2 -58.80 14.58 -29.76
CA ALA A 2 -57.32 14.70 -29.67
C ALA A 2 -56.63 14.36 -28.32
N ALA A 3 -55.45 13.72 -28.27
CA ALA A 3 -54.63 12.98 -29.23
C ALA A 3 -53.59 12.18 -28.41
N PHE A 4 -53.28 10.97 -28.88
CA PHE A 4 -52.21 10.12 -28.36
C PHE A 4 -50.82 10.75 -28.61
N LEU A 5 -49.94 10.72 -27.61
CA LEU A 5 -48.49 10.72 -27.83
C LEU A 5 -47.83 9.71 -26.87
N ALA A 6 -47.52 8.54 -27.41
CA ALA A 6 -46.61 7.58 -26.82
C ALA A 6 -45.16 7.99 -27.15
N LEU A 7 -44.30 8.12 -26.14
CA LEU A 7 -42.85 8.08 -26.33
C LEU A 7 -42.29 6.84 -25.63
N ALA A 8 -41.90 5.88 -26.46
CA ALA A 8 -41.01 4.80 -26.10
C ALA A 8 -39.55 5.30 -26.21
N ALA A 9 -38.73 5.06 -25.18
CA ALA A 9 -37.29 4.80 -25.32
C ALA A 9 -36.68 4.43 -23.96
N LEU A 10 -36.58 3.13 -23.71
CA LEU A 10 -35.37 2.44 -23.26
C LEU A 10 -34.30 3.33 -22.58
N PHE A 11 -34.40 3.52 -21.26
CA PHE A 11 -33.18 3.67 -20.48
C PHE A 11 -32.64 2.28 -20.20
N ALA A 12 -31.79 1.87 -21.14
CA ALA A 12 -30.90 0.75 -21.04
C ALA A 12 -30.23 0.72 -19.66
N GLY A 13 -30.20 -0.46 -19.06
CA GLY A 13 -29.51 -0.70 -17.81
C GLY A 13 -28.09 -0.15 -17.87
N CYS A 14 -27.78 0.75 -16.94
CA CYS A 14 -26.41 1.04 -16.58
C CYS A 14 -25.87 -0.21 -15.89
N SER A 15 -25.31 -1.14 -16.67
CA SER A 15 -24.32 -2.08 -16.16
C SER A 15 -23.19 -1.23 -15.59
N SER A 16 -23.20 -1.04 -14.27
CA SER A 16 -22.02 -0.61 -13.53
C SER A 16 -21.02 -1.75 -13.62
N ASP A 17 -20.26 -1.77 -14.71
CA ASP A 17 -18.92 -2.34 -14.74
C ASP A 17 -18.07 -1.50 -13.77
N GLY A 18 -18.23 -1.77 -12.48
CA GLY A 18 -17.28 -1.32 -11.48
C GLY A 18 -15.94 -1.97 -11.85
N PRO A 19 -14.85 -1.20 -12.07
CA PRO A 19 -13.55 -1.81 -12.23
C PRO A 19 -13.31 -2.72 -11.03
N PRO A 20 -12.76 -3.94 -11.22
CA PRO A 20 -12.46 -4.81 -10.10
C PRO A 20 -11.63 -4.00 -9.13
N SER A 21 -12.18 -3.79 -7.93
CA SER A 21 -11.49 -3.17 -6.80
C SER A 21 -10.40 -4.14 -6.34
N ARG A 22 -9.39 -4.35 -7.20
CA ARG A 22 -8.11 -4.85 -6.76
C ARG A 22 -7.57 -3.75 -5.86
N PRO A 23 -7.33 -4.01 -4.57
CA PRO A 23 -6.53 -3.10 -3.79
C PRO A 23 -5.27 -2.86 -4.61
N LEU A 24 -4.93 -1.60 -4.87
CA LEU A 24 -3.60 -1.24 -5.33
C LEU A 24 -2.64 -1.62 -4.20
N GLN A 25 -2.34 -2.92 -4.10
CA GLN A 25 -1.07 -3.31 -3.50
C GLN A 25 -0.03 -2.74 -4.47
N PRO A 26 0.83 -1.80 -4.06
CA PRO A 26 2.01 -1.49 -4.83
C PRO A 26 2.73 -2.80 -5.09
N ALA A 27 2.71 -3.20 -6.35
CA ALA A 27 3.47 -4.36 -6.81
C ALA A 27 4.98 -4.07 -6.79
N THR A 28 5.33 -2.79 -6.66
CA THR A 28 6.67 -2.23 -6.84
C THR A 28 7.23 -1.65 -5.53
N PRO A 29 8.56 -1.67 -5.34
CA PRO A 29 9.19 -1.03 -4.20
C PRO A 29 8.91 0.48 -4.11
N ALA A 30 8.90 1.19 -5.24
CA ALA A 30 8.63 2.64 -5.26
C ALA A 30 7.25 2.99 -4.69
N GLY A 31 6.22 2.18 -4.97
CA GLY A 31 4.91 2.40 -4.37
C GLY A 31 4.87 2.13 -2.87
N ALA A 32 5.70 1.20 -2.38
CA ALA A 32 5.87 0.97 -0.95
C ALA A 32 6.67 2.10 -0.26
N GLU A 33 7.68 2.66 -0.93
CA GLU A 33 8.42 3.84 -0.44
C GLU A 33 7.49 5.03 -0.24
N GLU A 34 6.65 5.32 -1.24
CA GLU A 34 5.71 6.44 -1.18
C GLU A 34 4.66 6.22 -0.08
N ALA A 35 4.03 5.04 -0.04
CA ALA A 35 3.05 4.72 0.99
C ALA A 35 3.63 4.81 2.41
N LEU A 36 4.88 4.37 2.60
CA LEU A 36 5.56 4.47 3.89
C LEU A 36 5.95 5.91 4.22
N ARG A 37 6.44 6.68 3.25
CA ARG A 37 6.75 8.10 3.43
C ARG A 37 5.53 8.87 3.88
N VAL A 38 4.41 8.72 3.17
CA VAL A 38 3.13 9.35 3.54
C VAL A 38 2.72 8.96 4.95
N ARG A 39 2.76 7.66 5.28
CA ARG A 39 2.43 7.16 6.62
C ARG A 39 3.29 7.80 7.72
N LEU A 40 4.60 7.94 7.51
CA LEU A 40 5.52 8.49 8.50
C LEU A 40 5.41 10.01 8.63
N VAL A 41 5.24 10.72 7.52
CA VAL A 41 5.15 12.19 7.52
C VAL A 41 3.78 12.66 7.97
N GLU A 42 2.72 12.13 7.38
CA GLU A 42 1.34 12.62 7.59
C GLU A 42 0.74 12.04 8.88
N ASP A 43 0.83 10.72 9.09
CA ASP A 43 0.12 10.09 10.23
C ASP A 43 0.96 10.07 11.52
N ARG A 44 2.29 10.14 11.41
CA ARG A 44 3.21 10.11 12.56
C ARG A 44 3.94 11.43 12.81
N ALA A 45 3.76 12.42 11.94
CA ALA A 45 4.44 13.72 12.05
C ALA A 45 5.97 13.62 12.17
N LEU A 46 6.58 12.64 11.50
CA LEU A 46 8.03 12.43 11.51
C LEU A 46 8.71 13.15 10.34
N SER A 47 9.89 13.73 10.59
CA SER A 47 10.73 14.28 9.53
C SER A 47 11.54 13.17 8.87
N VAL A 48 11.17 12.78 7.65
CA VAL A 48 11.83 11.72 6.90
C VAL A 48 12.78 12.31 5.87
N GLN A 49 14.06 11.94 5.91
CA GLN A 49 15.02 12.33 4.88
C GLN A 49 14.95 11.41 3.67
N PHE A 50 14.94 10.10 3.91
CA PHE A 50 14.77 9.12 2.85
C PHE A 50 14.01 7.89 3.32
N VAL A 51 13.38 7.25 2.35
CA VAL A 51 12.83 5.90 2.43
C VAL A 51 13.37 5.16 1.24
N HIS A 52 13.92 3.97 1.46
CA HIS A 52 14.32 3.08 0.38
C HIS A 52 13.78 1.68 0.64
N CYS A 53 12.99 1.14 -0.29
CA CYS A 53 12.38 -0.17 -0.14
C CYS A 53 12.89 -1.13 -1.21
N PHE A 54 12.91 -2.41 -0.84
CA PHE A 54 13.23 -3.51 -1.74
C PHE A 54 12.21 -4.63 -1.59
N THR A 55 12.00 -5.34 -2.70
CA THR A 55 11.11 -6.51 -2.74
C THR A 55 11.72 -7.65 -1.94
N THR A 56 10.91 -8.33 -1.15
CA THR A 56 11.26 -9.63 -0.55
C THR A 56 10.52 -10.77 -1.22
N ASP A 57 10.97 -12.00 -0.97
CA ASP A 57 10.28 -13.24 -1.35
C ASP A 57 9.17 -13.63 -0.36
N VAL A 58 8.95 -12.82 0.69
CA VAL A 58 8.00 -13.12 1.76
C VAL A 58 6.64 -12.51 1.49
N ARG A 59 5.62 -13.24 1.93
CA ARG A 59 4.24 -12.77 2.02
C ARG A 59 3.81 -12.70 3.47
N SER A 60 2.91 -11.77 3.76
CA SER A 60 2.22 -11.72 5.05
C SER A 60 1.32 -12.94 5.24
N SER A 61 0.79 -13.08 6.45
CA SER A 61 -0.25 -14.08 6.77
C SER A 61 -1.51 -13.94 5.90
N ARG A 62 -1.79 -12.74 5.37
CA ARG A 62 -2.93 -12.47 4.47
C ARG A 62 -2.55 -12.50 2.99
N GLY A 63 -1.32 -12.92 2.67
CA GLY A 63 -0.84 -13.10 1.29
C GLY A 63 -0.33 -11.83 0.60
N GLU A 64 -0.29 -10.69 1.29
CA GLU A 64 0.26 -9.45 0.75
C GLU A 64 1.77 -9.55 0.59
N LYS A 65 2.33 -8.87 -0.40
CA LYS A 65 3.77 -8.82 -0.61
C LYS A 65 4.43 -7.98 0.49
N VAL A 66 5.45 -8.53 1.13
CA VAL A 66 6.25 -7.82 2.14
C VAL A 66 7.42 -7.12 1.47
N PHE A 67 7.60 -5.85 1.79
CA PHE A 67 8.74 -5.03 1.43
C PHE A 67 9.59 -4.80 2.67
N ARG A 68 10.92 -4.79 2.48
CA ARG A 68 11.84 -4.33 3.51
C ARG A 68 12.29 -2.92 3.14
N CYS A 69 12.14 -2.00 4.08
CA CYS A 69 12.40 -0.58 3.86
C CYS A 69 13.41 -0.07 4.88
N SER A 70 14.37 0.72 4.42
CA SER A 70 15.31 1.47 5.23
C SER A 70 14.85 2.93 5.27
N VAL A 71 14.76 3.49 6.47
CA VAL A 71 14.28 4.87 6.68
C VAL A 71 15.31 5.65 7.46
N SER A 72 15.62 6.87 7.03
CA SER A 72 16.39 7.82 7.81
C SER A 72 15.53 9.03 8.18
N PHE A 73 15.66 9.45 9.43
CA PHE A 73 15.04 10.65 9.98
C PHE A 73 16.06 11.78 10.19
N GLY A 74 17.27 11.67 9.62
CA GLY A 74 18.32 12.68 9.69
C GLY A 74 19.35 12.51 10.82
N GLU A 75 19.27 11.43 11.56
CA GLU A 75 20.31 10.96 12.47
C GLU A 75 21.19 9.90 11.79
N PRO A 76 22.39 9.56 12.29
CA PRO A 76 23.23 8.51 11.70
C PRO A 76 22.58 7.12 11.70
N LYS A 77 21.43 6.96 12.37
CA LYS A 77 20.70 5.69 12.46
C LYS A 77 19.72 5.53 11.30
N ILE A 78 19.80 4.35 10.67
CA ILE A 78 18.85 3.89 9.67
C ILE A 78 17.93 2.88 10.34
N TYR A 79 16.62 3.10 10.21
CA TYR A 79 15.59 2.24 10.79
C TYR A 79 15.06 1.28 9.74
N GLY A 80 15.05 -0.01 10.06
CA GLY A 80 14.48 -1.06 9.22
C GLY A 80 12.99 -1.25 9.50
N TYR A 81 12.17 -1.22 8.45
CA TYR A 81 10.74 -1.52 8.50
C TYR A 81 10.40 -2.68 7.59
N CYS A 82 9.56 -3.58 8.08
CA CYS A 82 8.86 -4.55 7.25
C CYS A 82 7.46 -4.03 6.97
N VAL A 83 7.13 -3.87 5.70
CA VAL A 83 5.98 -3.10 5.25
C VAL A 83 5.17 -3.95 4.29
N VAL A 84 3.87 -3.99 4.51
CA VAL A 84 2.89 -4.34 3.47
C VAL A 84 2.13 -3.07 3.15
N VAL A 85 1.54 -3.03 1.96
CA VAL A 85 0.64 -1.93 1.62
C VAL A 85 -0.75 -2.50 1.40
N ARG A 86 -1.69 -1.99 2.19
CA ARG A 86 -3.06 -2.45 2.29
C ARG A 86 -3.95 -1.23 2.09
N ASP A 87 -4.85 -1.32 1.11
CA ASP A 87 -5.76 -0.23 0.76
C ASP A 87 -5.05 1.11 0.49
N GLY A 88 -3.85 1.05 -0.12
CA GLY A 88 -3.02 2.21 -0.44
C GLY A 88 -2.19 2.76 0.73
N ALA A 89 -2.36 2.23 1.95
CA ALA A 89 -1.61 2.67 3.13
C ALA A 89 -0.53 1.66 3.52
N ALA A 90 0.62 2.17 3.97
CA ALA A 90 1.66 1.33 4.54
C ALA A 90 1.29 0.84 5.94
N VAL A 91 1.35 -0.47 6.15
CA VAL A 91 1.25 -1.14 7.44
C VAL A 91 2.61 -1.74 7.74
N THR A 92 3.20 -1.39 8.89
CA THR A 92 4.54 -1.87 9.24
C THR A 92 4.51 -2.90 10.36
N HIS A 93 5.63 -3.59 10.56
CA HIS A 93 5.83 -4.50 11.70
C HIS A 93 5.67 -3.85 13.08
N VAL A 94 5.77 -2.52 13.18
CA VAL A 94 5.51 -1.79 14.43
C VAL A 94 4.02 -1.81 14.76
N GLU A 95 3.15 -1.72 13.76
CA GLU A 95 1.70 -1.81 13.92
C GLU A 95 1.18 -3.25 13.93
N GLU A 96 1.74 -4.11 13.08
CA GLU A 96 1.35 -5.52 12.95
C GLU A 96 2.57 -6.41 13.21
N PRO A 97 2.83 -6.83 14.47
CA PRO A 97 4.03 -7.58 14.83
C PRO A 97 4.21 -8.92 14.11
N ALA A 98 3.16 -9.47 13.51
CA ALA A 98 3.24 -10.67 12.67
C ALA A 98 3.89 -10.42 11.30
N LEU A 99 4.09 -9.17 10.89
CA LEU A 99 4.81 -8.81 9.68
C LEU A 99 6.31 -8.94 9.93
N HIS A 100 6.93 -9.90 9.24
CA HIS A 100 8.36 -10.09 9.28
C HIS A 100 8.93 -10.07 7.88
N CYS A 101 9.90 -9.20 7.64
CA CYS A 101 10.86 -9.41 6.58
C CYS A 101 11.59 -10.68 6.98
N ARG A 102 11.67 -11.68 6.10
CA ARG A 102 12.58 -12.81 6.35
C ARG A 102 13.90 -12.25 6.86
N ARG A 103 14.49 -12.86 7.89
CA ARG A 103 15.89 -12.56 8.20
C ARG A 103 16.69 -12.88 6.94
N THR A 104 17.16 -11.85 6.25
CA THR A 104 18.21 -12.03 5.25
C THR A 104 19.38 -12.66 6.00
N ARG A 105 19.97 -13.73 5.47
CA ARG A 105 21.15 -14.40 6.05
C ARG A 105 22.40 -13.50 6.15
N THR A 106 22.26 -12.22 5.84
CA THR A 106 23.33 -11.24 5.79
C THR A 106 22.99 -10.09 6.73
N GLY A 107 23.55 -10.17 7.95
CA GLY A 107 24.13 -9.04 8.68
C GLY A 107 23.26 -7.83 9.03
N ASP A 108 22.19 -8.01 9.78
CA ASP A 108 21.62 -6.91 10.58
C ASP A 108 21.44 -7.41 12.02
N GLU A 109 22.49 -7.24 12.82
CA GLU A 109 22.40 -7.26 14.29
C GLU A 109 21.88 -5.90 14.79
N PRO A 110 21.15 -5.86 15.92
CA PRO A 110 20.56 -4.64 16.50
C PRO A 110 21.59 -3.63 17.04
#